data_AF-A0AAU7CL74-F1
#
_entry.id   AF-A0AAU7CL74-F1
#
_cell.length_a   1.000
_cell.length_b   1.000
_cell.length_c   1.000
_cell.angle_alpha   90.00
_cell.angle_beta   90.00
_cell.angle_gamma   90.00
#
_symmetry.space_group_name_H-M   'P 1'
#
loop_
_entity.id
_entity.type
_entity.pdbx_description
1 polymer ?
#
loop_
_entity_poly.entity_id
_entity_poly.type
_entity_poly.pdbx_seq_one_letter_code
_entity_poly.pdbx_strand_id
1 'polypeptide(L)'
;MSRDWCQDLTEFHAAMCPEQIGDHPLFPSSDVIDLRIRLMDEELSETITAIDDKNLVEVADGLADLIYVAIGTAVAFGIDLRPVWDEVHGSNMAKAGGEKREDGKRLKPPGWTPPDIALILNQQTKRWEASQGPVCQGHGERAEGSPKKCCDRAGEYNGFGSDGPLAFRCPESCSCHD
;
A
#
# COMPACT_ATOMS: atom_id res chain seq x y z
N MET A 1 -9.52 -17.10 16.04
CA MET A 1 -9.68 -15.71 15.57
C MET A 1 -8.30 -15.13 15.44
N SER A 2 -8.00 -14.49 14.30
CA SER A 2 -6.68 -13.93 14.02
C SER A 2 -6.32 -12.82 15.01
N ARG A 3 -5.01 -12.60 15.21
CA ARG A 3 -4.47 -11.41 15.89
C ARG A 3 -3.80 -10.45 14.90
N ASP A 4 -3.82 -10.80 13.62
CA ASP A 4 -3.30 -9.99 12.54
C ASP A 4 -4.49 -9.38 11.79
N TRP A 5 -4.82 -8.14 12.15
CA TRP A 5 -5.93 -7.41 11.53
C TRP A 5 -5.66 -7.12 10.04
N CYS A 6 -4.38 -6.99 9.63
CA CYS A 6 -4.05 -6.83 8.23
C CYS A 6 -4.36 -8.10 7.44
N GLN A 7 -4.11 -9.27 8.03
CA GLN A 7 -4.50 -10.56 7.45
C GLN A 7 -6.01 -10.72 7.35
N ASP A 8 -6.77 -10.36 8.40
CA ASP A 8 -8.23 -10.44 8.39
C ASP A 8 -8.84 -9.63 7.24
N LEU A 9 -8.33 -8.41 7.00
CA LEU A 9 -8.81 -7.56 5.91
C LEU A 9 -8.35 -8.04 4.54
N THR A 10 -7.19 -8.67 4.43
CA THR A 10 -6.75 -9.30 3.18
C THR A 10 -7.67 -10.47 2.81
N GLU A 11 -8.03 -11.30 3.79
CA GLU A 11 -8.97 -12.42 3.60
C GLU A 11 -10.37 -11.93 3.23
N PHE A 12 -10.85 -10.87 3.90
CA PHE A 12 -12.12 -10.23 3.56
C PHE A 12 -12.14 -9.73 2.11
N HIS A 13 -11.12 -8.97 1.67
CA HIS A 13 -11.07 -8.48 0.28
C HIS A 13 -10.99 -9.65 -0.70
N ALA A 14 -10.19 -10.67 -0.41
CA ALA A 14 -10.07 -11.84 -1.29
C ALA A 14 -11.41 -12.57 -1.46
N ALA A 15 -12.25 -12.58 -0.42
CA ALA A 15 -13.56 -13.22 -0.46
C ALA A 15 -14.66 -12.33 -1.08
N MET A 16 -14.63 -11.01 -0.84
CA MET A 16 -15.78 -10.13 -1.08
C MET A 16 -15.57 -9.12 -2.21
N CYS A 17 -14.33 -8.70 -2.45
CA CYS A 17 -13.98 -7.67 -3.43
C CYS A 17 -12.54 -7.83 -3.93
N PRO A 18 -12.20 -8.99 -4.52
CA PRO A 18 -10.84 -9.30 -4.94
C PRO A 18 -10.30 -8.34 -6.00
N GLU A 19 -11.19 -7.72 -6.79
CA GLU A 19 -10.86 -6.70 -7.79
C GLU A 19 -10.29 -5.41 -7.18
N GLN A 20 -10.45 -5.22 -5.87
CA GLN A 20 -9.96 -4.03 -5.17
C GLN A 20 -8.60 -4.26 -4.51
N ILE A 21 -8.00 -5.45 -4.57
CA ILE A 21 -6.71 -5.74 -3.93
C ILE A 21 -5.57 -5.15 -4.77
N GLY A 22 -4.76 -4.28 -4.16
CA GLY A 22 -3.51 -3.83 -4.74
C GLY A 22 -2.40 -4.89 -4.60
N ASP A 23 -1.60 -5.04 -5.63
CA ASP A 23 -0.50 -6.02 -5.71
C ASP A 23 0.82 -5.51 -5.09
N HIS A 24 1.00 -4.20 -5.07
CA HIS A 24 2.13 -3.48 -4.50
C HIS A 24 1.72 -2.03 -4.22
N PRO A 25 2.54 -1.24 -3.47
CA PRO A 25 2.21 0.15 -3.17
C PRO A 25 1.96 0.99 -4.43
N LEU A 26 0.69 1.27 -4.72
CA LEU A 26 0.25 2.02 -5.89
C LEU A 26 -1.11 2.67 -5.62
N PHE A 27 -1.39 3.78 -6.31
CA PHE A 27 -2.75 4.31 -6.34
C PHE A 27 -3.67 3.39 -7.16
N PRO A 28 -4.83 2.97 -6.61
CA PRO A 28 -5.83 2.24 -7.38
C PRO A 28 -6.60 3.19 -8.31
N SER A 29 -7.64 2.67 -8.99
CA SER A 29 -8.50 3.51 -9.85
C SER A 29 -9.22 4.60 -9.04
N SER A 30 -9.63 5.68 -9.72
CA SER A 30 -10.39 6.77 -9.11
C SER A 30 -11.62 6.26 -8.35
N ASP A 31 -12.35 5.30 -8.93
CA ASP A 31 -13.57 4.77 -8.33
C ASP A 31 -13.30 4.06 -7.00
N VAL A 32 -12.17 3.33 -6.91
CA VAL A 32 -11.73 2.70 -5.67
C VAL A 32 -11.29 3.77 -4.66
N ILE A 33 -10.55 4.79 -5.09
CA ILE A 33 -10.14 5.90 -4.21
C ILE A 33 -11.37 6.60 -3.63
N ASP A 34 -12.34 6.96 -4.47
CA ASP A 34 -13.56 7.64 -4.07
C ASP A 34 -14.39 6.78 -3.10
N LEU A 35 -14.48 5.47 -3.35
CA LEU A 35 -15.10 4.53 -2.41
C LEU A 35 -14.38 4.54 -1.06
N ARG A 36 -13.05 4.45 -1.03
CA ARG A 36 -12.28 4.39 0.23
C ARG A 36 -12.37 5.68 1.04
N ILE A 37 -12.35 6.83 0.37
CA ILE A 37 -12.55 8.13 1.02
C ILE A 37 -13.95 8.19 1.67
N ARG A 38 -15.00 7.81 0.94
CA ARG A 38 -16.37 7.83 1.49
C ARG A 38 -16.53 6.92 2.69
N LEU A 39 -16.02 5.69 2.62
CA LEU A 39 -16.11 4.75 3.75
C LEU A 39 -15.40 5.31 4.99
N MET A 40 -14.19 5.85 4.85
CA MET A 40 -13.48 6.47 5.99
C MET A 40 -14.22 7.68 6.58
N ASP A 41 -14.85 8.50 5.74
CA ASP A 41 -15.61 9.68 6.18
C ASP A 41 -16.91 9.30 6.89
N GLU A 42 -17.58 8.25 6.42
CA GLU A 42 -18.79 7.67 7.02
C GLU A 42 -18.50 7.15 8.44
N GLU A 43 -17.54 6.22 8.58
CA GLU A 43 -17.20 5.65 9.91
C GLU A 43 -16.70 6.71 10.91
N LEU A 44 -15.98 7.73 10.42
CA LEU A 44 -15.54 8.84 11.26
C LEU A 44 -16.72 9.66 11.77
N SER A 45 -17.68 9.96 10.90
CA SER A 45 -18.87 10.75 11.24
C SER A 45 -19.76 10.02 12.24
N GLU A 46 -19.95 8.71 12.07
CA GLU A 46 -20.68 7.87 13.02
C GLU A 46 -19.98 7.80 14.38
N THR A 47 -18.65 7.60 14.38
CA THR A 47 -17.86 7.60 15.61
C THR A 47 -17.96 8.93 16.37
N ILE A 48 -17.90 10.08 15.67
CA ILE A 48 -18.06 11.40 16.29
C ILE A 48 -19.45 11.54 16.92
N THR A 49 -20.50 11.13 16.20
CA THR A 49 -21.88 11.15 16.71
C THR A 49 -22.01 10.31 17.97
N ALA A 50 -21.44 9.10 17.99
CA ALA A 50 -21.44 8.23 19.16
C ALA A 50 -20.73 8.85 20.38
N ILE A 51 -19.64 9.59 20.16
CA ILE A 51 -18.93 10.33 21.22
C ILE A 51 -19.82 11.45 21.78
N ASP A 52 -20.46 12.23 20.92
CA ASP A 52 -21.33 13.34 21.32
C ASP A 52 -22.56 12.85 22.10
N ASP A 53 -23.11 11.70 21.69
CA ASP A 53 -24.22 11.01 22.36
C ASP A 53 -23.79 10.28 23.65
N LYS A 54 -22.49 10.26 23.97
CA LYS A 54 -21.91 9.55 25.12
C LYS A 54 -22.24 8.06 25.11
N ASN A 55 -22.36 7.46 23.93
CA ASN A 55 -22.70 6.05 23.77
C ASN A 55 -21.43 5.21 23.60
N LEU A 56 -20.90 4.68 24.71
CA LEU A 56 -19.63 3.95 24.70
C LEU A 56 -19.64 2.67 23.84
N VAL A 57 -20.80 2.04 23.66
CA VAL A 57 -20.92 0.83 22.82
C VAL A 57 -20.69 1.21 21.36
N GLU A 58 -21.39 2.21 20.87
CA GLU A 58 -21.25 2.71 19.48
C GLU A 58 -19.88 3.37 19.25
N VAL A 59 -19.27 3.97 20.28
CA VAL A 59 -17.88 4.44 20.20
C VAL A 59 -16.93 3.27 19.97
N ALA A 60 -17.13 2.15 20.66
CA ALA A 60 -16.27 0.98 20.48
C ALA A 60 -16.46 0.35 19.08
N ASP A 61 -17.70 0.33 18.58
CA ASP A 61 -18.06 -0.14 17.25
C ASP A 61 -17.41 0.74 16.17
N GLY A 62 -17.68 2.05 16.17
CA GLY A 62 -17.12 2.98 15.19
C GLY A 62 -15.59 3.05 15.21
N LEU A 63 -14.94 2.87 16.37
CA LEU A 63 -13.48 2.74 16.42
C LEU A 63 -12.97 1.46 15.75
N ALA A 64 -13.68 0.35 15.88
CA ALA A 64 -13.35 -0.88 15.19
C ALA A 64 -13.56 -0.74 13.69
N ASP A 65 -14.67 -0.12 13.26
CA ASP A 65 -14.98 0.12 11.86
C ASP A 65 -13.99 1.08 11.20
N LEU A 66 -13.58 2.15 11.89
CA LEU A 66 -12.50 3.05 11.45
C LEU A 66 -11.20 2.30 11.17
N ILE A 67 -10.81 1.37 12.06
CA ILE A 67 -9.64 0.52 11.85
C ILE A 67 -9.87 -0.40 10.64
N TYR A 68 -11.06 -0.96 10.52
CA TYR A 68 -11.44 -1.87 9.44
C TYR A 68 -11.33 -1.19 8.07
N VAL A 69 -11.92 -0.01 7.89
CA VAL A 69 -11.88 0.75 6.64
C VAL A 69 -10.50 1.33 6.34
N ALA A 70 -9.71 1.70 7.37
CA ALA A 70 -8.35 2.17 7.18
C ALA A 70 -7.42 1.04 6.70
N ILE A 71 -7.48 -0.14 7.32
CA ILE A 71 -6.70 -1.30 6.87
C ILE A 71 -7.19 -1.76 5.49
N GLY A 72 -8.51 -1.76 5.25
CA GLY A 72 -9.05 -2.08 3.93
C GLY A 72 -8.59 -1.12 2.83
N THR A 73 -8.38 0.15 3.17
CA THR A 73 -7.75 1.12 2.27
C THR A 73 -6.29 0.78 1.99
N ALA A 74 -5.52 0.35 3.00
CA ALA A 74 -4.15 -0.10 2.78
C ALA A 74 -4.07 -1.33 1.86
N VAL A 75 -4.97 -2.30 2.04
CA VAL A 75 -5.09 -3.46 1.13
C VAL A 75 -5.39 -3.00 -0.30
N ALA A 76 -6.29 -2.02 -0.47
CA ALA A 76 -6.64 -1.54 -1.80
C ALA A 76 -5.49 -0.81 -2.53
N PHE A 77 -4.57 -0.24 -1.75
CA PHE A 77 -3.37 0.43 -2.26
C PHE A 77 -2.17 -0.52 -2.37
N GLY A 78 -2.34 -1.81 -2.05
CA GLY A 78 -1.25 -2.80 -2.04
C GLY A 78 -0.17 -2.51 -1.00
N ILE A 79 -0.53 -1.81 0.08
CA ILE A 79 0.38 -1.42 1.16
C ILE A 79 0.29 -2.45 2.28
N ASP A 80 1.41 -3.11 2.58
CA ASP A 80 1.56 -3.85 3.82
C ASP A 80 1.71 -2.86 4.99
N LEU A 81 0.64 -2.70 5.77
CA LEU A 81 0.57 -1.72 6.85
C LEU A 81 1.38 -2.16 8.10
N ARG A 82 1.76 -3.43 8.22
CA ARG A 82 2.50 -3.94 9.39
C ARG A 82 3.85 -3.25 9.59
N PRO A 83 4.79 -3.23 8.61
CA PRO A 83 6.05 -2.50 8.77
C PRO A 83 5.85 -0.98 8.89
N VAL A 84 4.81 -0.42 8.26
CA VAL A 84 4.45 1.01 8.39
C VAL A 84 4.05 1.32 9.83
N TRP A 85 3.23 0.47 10.44
CA TRP A 85 2.81 0.59 11.83
C TRP A 85 4.00 0.49 12.78
N ASP A 86 4.87 -0.49 12.60
CA ASP A 86 6.05 -0.69 13.45
C ASP A 86 6.98 0.54 13.44
N GLU A 87 7.19 1.14 12.27
CA GLU A 87 8.01 2.35 12.13
C GLU A 87 7.35 3.57 12.79
N VAL A 88 6.05 3.78 12.57
CA VAL A 88 5.30 4.87 13.20
C VAL A 88 5.29 4.68 14.73
N HIS A 89 5.04 3.47 15.20
CA HIS A 89 5.03 3.14 16.62
C HIS A 89 6.41 3.35 17.25
N GLY A 90 7.47 2.83 16.66
CA GLY A 90 8.85 3.02 17.11
C GLY A 90 9.22 4.50 17.19
N SER A 91 8.92 5.27 16.14
CA SER A 91 9.14 6.72 16.12
C SER A 91 8.32 7.47 17.18
N ASN A 92 7.10 7.02 17.48
CA ASN A 92 6.28 7.58 18.56
C ASN A 92 6.80 7.22 19.95
N MET A 93 7.26 5.99 20.17
CA MET A 93 7.85 5.56 21.43
C MET A 93 9.18 6.28 21.70
N ALA A 94 9.95 6.61 20.67
CA ALA A 94 11.14 7.45 20.79
C ALA A 94 10.82 8.88 21.32
N LYS A 95 9.56 9.35 21.22
CA LYS A 95 9.09 10.61 21.82
C LYS A 95 8.67 10.47 23.28
N ALA A 96 8.59 9.25 23.83
CA ALA A 96 8.02 9.01 25.16
C ALA A 96 8.80 9.71 26.30
N GLY A 97 10.06 10.06 26.07
CA GLY A 97 10.89 10.87 26.99
C GLY A 97 10.86 12.38 26.76
N GLY A 98 10.13 12.89 25.75
CA GLY A 98 10.04 14.32 25.45
C GLY A 98 9.09 15.08 26.37
N GLU A 99 9.33 16.38 26.52
CA GLU A 99 8.43 17.30 27.24
C GLU A 99 7.00 17.23 26.69
N LYS A 100 6.01 17.45 27.55
CA LYS A 100 4.61 17.56 27.13
C LYS A 100 4.23 19.03 27.00
N ARG A 101 3.49 19.37 25.94
CA ARG A 101 2.78 20.65 25.83
C ARG A 101 1.61 20.69 26.81
N GLU A 102 1.05 21.88 27.00
CA GLU A 102 -0.13 22.11 27.85
C GLU A 102 -1.37 21.31 27.40
N ASP A 103 -1.50 21.00 26.10
CA ASP A 103 -2.57 20.15 25.56
C ASP A 103 -2.33 18.64 25.73
N GLY A 104 -1.26 18.25 26.43
CA GLY A 104 -0.88 16.86 26.68
C GLY A 104 -0.07 16.21 25.54
N LYS A 105 0.15 16.89 24.41
CA LYS A 105 0.94 16.34 23.29
C LYS A 105 2.43 16.29 23.63
N ARG A 106 3.08 15.16 23.36
CA ARG A 106 4.54 15.01 23.52
C ARG A 106 5.30 15.75 22.43
N LEU A 107 6.32 16.50 22.83
CA LEU A 107 7.27 17.17 21.96
C LEU A 107 8.35 16.21 21.47
N LYS A 108 8.94 16.53 20.31
CA LYS A 108 10.03 15.77 19.71
C LYS A 108 11.32 16.10 20.48
N PRO A 109 12.05 15.11 21.04
CA PRO A 109 13.32 15.37 21.71
C PRO A 109 14.43 15.75 20.71
N PRO A 110 15.54 16.36 21.17
CA PRO A 110 16.70 16.60 20.34
C PRO A 110 17.22 15.31 19.69
N GLY A 111 17.51 15.35 18.39
CA GLY A 111 18.00 14.18 17.64
C GLY A 111 16.92 13.18 17.19
N TRP A 112 15.64 13.45 17.46
CA TRP A 112 14.54 12.63 16.94
C TRP A 112 14.41 12.75 15.42
N THR A 113 14.18 11.62 14.75
CA THR A 113 13.90 11.55 13.30
C THR A 113 12.47 11.09 13.04
N PRO A 114 11.81 11.63 11.99
CA PRO A 114 10.50 11.14 11.58
C PRO A 114 10.57 9.70 11.07
N PRO A 115 9.43 8.97 11.11
CA PRO A 115 9.36 7.63 10.56
C PRO A 115 9.67 7.65 9.05
N ASP A 116 10.52 6.75 8.56
CA ASP A 116 10.88 6.69 7.13
C ASP A 116 9.92 5.79 6.34
N ILE A 117 8.72 6.31 6.11
CA ILE A 117 7.67 5.61 5.37
C ILE A 117 8.07 5.40 3.90
N ALA A 118 8.80 6.34 3.31
CA ALA A 118 9.24 6.25 1.92
C ALA A 118 10.16 5.05 1.69
N LEU A 119 11.11 4.81 2.62
CA LEU A 119 11.98 3.65 2.58
C LEU A 119 11.17 2.34 2.65
N ILE A 120 10.17 2.27 3.54
CA ILE A 120 9.32 1.08 3.71
C ILE A 120 8.52 0.78 2.44
N LEU A 121 7.87 1.78 1.85
CA LEU A 121 7.12 1.60 0.61
C LEU A 121 8.04 1.17 -0.54
N ASN A 122 9.22 1.78 -0.67
CA ASN A 122 10.21 1.39 -1.68
C ASN A 122 10.68 -0.07 -1.49
N GLN A 123 10.86 -0.51 -0.25
CA GLN A 123 11.20 -1.92 0.03
C GLN A 123 10.05 -2.86 -0.37
N GLN A 124 8.80 -2.49 -0.13
CA GLN A 124 7.63 -3.28 -0.57
C GLN A 124 7.56 -3.35 -2.10
N THR A 125 7.69 -2.23 -2.80
CA THR A 125 7.74 -2.18 -4.28
C THR A 125 8.85 -3.05 -4.83
N LYS A 126 10.08 -2.95 -4.32
CA LYS A 126 11.22 -3.78 -4.77
C LYS A 126 11.00 -5.28 -4.56
N ARG A 127 10.37 -5.67 -3.45
CA ARG A 127 10.01 -7.07 -3.19
C ARG A 127 9.01 -7.59 -4.21
N TRP A 128 8.03 -6.78 -4.58
CA TRP A 128 7.11 -7.11 -5.66
C TRP A 128 7.83 -7.17 -7.01
N GLU A 129 8.65 -6.19 -7.37
CA GLU A 129 9.39 -6.19 -8.65
C GLU A 129 10.24 -7.45 -8.84
N ALA A 130 10.87 -7.92 -7.75
CA ALA A 130 11.66 -9.14 -7.70
C ALA A 130 10.82 -10.43 -7.78
N SER A 131 9.53 -10.39 -7.39
CA SER A 131 8.62 -11.54 -7.49
C SER A 131 8.01 -11.69 -8.88
N GLN A 132 7.98 -10.63 -9.68
CA GLN A 132 7.38 -10.59 -11.02
C GLN A 132 8.25 -11.26 -12.14
N GLY A 133 9.23 -12.09 -11.79
CA GLY A 133 10.13 -12.76 -12.75
C GLY A 133 11.13 -11.81 -13.45
N PRO A 134 11.98 -12.30 -14.36
CA PRO A 134 12.95 -11.45 -15.06
C PRO A 134 12.25 -10.46 -16.01
N VAL A 135 12.69 -9.20 -15.95
CA VAL A 135 12.36 -8.20 -16.97
C VAL A 135 13.04 -8.59 -18.28
N CYS A 136 12.30 -8.61 -19.39
CA CYS A 136 12.91 -8.85 -20.70
C CYS A 136 13.80 -7.65 -21.03
N GLN A 137 15.13 -7.84 -21.06
CA GLN A 137 16.07 -6.75 -21.33
C GLN A 137 16.10 -6.29 -22.80
N GLY A 138 15.26 -6.88 -23.65
CA GLY A 138 15.39 -6.78 -25.10
C GLY A 138 16.71 -7.41 -25.57
N HIS A 139 16.75 -7.83 -26.82
CA HIS A 139 18.01 -8.12 -27.49
C HIS A 139 18.39 -6.88 -28.31
N GLY A 140 19.66 -6.50 -28.28
CA GLY A 140 20.21 -5.49 -29.20
C GLY A 140 19.97 -5.84 -30.68
N GLU A 141 20.34 -4.92 -31.56
CA GLU A 141 20.12 -5.05 -33.01
C GLU A 141 20.53 -6.44 -33.56
N ARG A 142 19.67 -7.01 -34.41
CA ARG A 142 19.66 -8.42 -34.82
C ARG A 142 21.02 -8.89 -35.38
N ALA A 143 21.40 -10.13 -35.07
CA ALA A 143 22.20 -10.92 -35.99
C ALA A 143 21.35 -11.33 -37.20
N GLU A 144 21.86 -11.17 -38.43
CA GLU A 144 21.17 -11.55 -39.66
C GLU A 144 20.78 -13.04 -39.63
N GLY A 145 19.49 -13.35 -39.78
CA GLY A 145 18.99 -14.71 -40.02
C GLY A 145 18.10 -15.38 -38.96
N SER A 146 17.77 -14.74 -37.84
CA SER A 146 16.87 -15.34 -36.82
C SER A 146 15.37 -15.11 -37.10
N PRO A 147 14.51 -16.16 -37.12
CA PRO A 147 13.14 -16.06 -37.64
C PRO A 147 12.05 -15.69 -36.61
N LYS A 148 12.36 -15.27 -35.39
CA LYS A 148 11.30 -14.90 -34.41
C LYS A 148 11.63 -13.61 -33.65
N LYS A 149 10.81 -12.57 -33.88
CA LYS A 149 10.68 -11.43 -32.97
C LYS A 149 9.83 -11.84 -31.78
N CYS A 150 10.27 -11.56 -30.57
CA CYS A 150 9.38 -11.57 -29.40
C CYS A 150 9.36 -10.15 -28.82
N CYS A 151 8.15 -9.59 -28.69
CA CYS A 151 7.77 -8.28 -28.10
C CYS A 151 7.92 -6.99 -28.96
N ASP A 152 7.00 -6.75 -29.91
CA ASP A 152 6.83 -5.43 -30.57
C ASP A 152 5.85 -4.51 -29.77
N ARG A 153 6.08 -4.27 -28.46
CA ARG A 153 5.28 -3.32 -27.63
C ARG A 153 6.11 -2.19 -26.99
N ALA A 154 7.21 -1.81 -27.63
CA ALA A 154 7.95 -0.61 -27.25
C ALA A 154 7.07 0.65 -27.43
N GLY A 155 6.40 1.12 -26.35
CA GLY A 155 5.62 2.36 -26.41
C GLY A 155 4.51 2.58 -25.37
N GLU A 156 4.16 1.60 -24.53
CA GLU A 156 3.12 1.80 -23.50
C GLU A 156 3.69 2.56 -22.28
N TYR A 157 2.95 3.57 -21.77
CA TYR A 157 3.40 4.55 -20.76
C TYR A 157 2.80 4.25 -19.38
N ASN A 158 3.58 4.39 -18.30
CA ASN A 158 3.17 4.00 -16.92
C ASN A 158 2.37 5.08 -16.16
N GLY A 159 2.16 6.26 -16.74
CA GLY A 159 1.38 7.34 -16.13
C GLY A 159 2.10 8.13 -15.02
N PHE A 160 3.37 7.86 -14.71
CA PHE A 160 4.09 8.48 -13.58
C PHE A 160 5.09 9.58 -13.93
N GLY A 161 5.05 10.14 -15.15
CA GLY A 161 5.61 11.48 -15.39
C GLY A 161 7.07 11.71 -15.00
N SER A 162 7.92 10.68 -14.98
CA SER A 162 9.39 10.77 -15.03
C SER A 162 9.96 9.36 -15.09
N ASP A 163 10.79 9.13 -16.10
CA ASP A 163 11.66 7.96 -16.32
C ASP A 163 11.07 6.73 -17.03
N GLY A 164 11.15 6.77 -18.37
CA GLY A 164 11.39 5.59 -19.22
C GLY A 164 10.16 4.78 -19.70
N PRO A 165 10.29 4.01 -20.80
CA PRO A 165 9.24 3.11 -21.28
C PRO A 165 8.97 1.99 -20.25
N LEU A 166 7.71 1.53 -20.17
CA LEU A 166 7.33 0.38 -19.34
C LEU A 166 8.23 -0.82 -19.63
N ALA A 167 8.82 -1.39 -18.59
CA ALA A 167 9.62 -2.59 -18.68
C ALA A 167 8.72 -3.80 -19.00
N PHE A 168 8.64 -4.16 -20.28
CA PHE A 168 7.85 -5.30 -20.75
C PHE A 168 8.42 -6.62 -20.20
N ARG A 169 7.56 -7.51 -19.66
CA ARG A 169 7.94 -8.82 -19.11
C ARG A 169 7.53 -9.94 -20.07
N CYS A 170 8.43 -10.89 -20.39
CA CYS A 170 8.09 -12.05 -21.23
C CYS A 170 7.34 -13.11 -20.39
N PRO A 171 6.29 -13.78 -20.89
CA PRO A 171 5.68 -14.90 -20.17
C PRO A 171 6.66 -16.07 -20.01
N GLU A 172 6.51 -16.91 -18.98
CA GLU A 172 7.39 -18.09 -18.77
C GLU A 172 7.38 -19.08 -19.94
N SER A 173 6.31 -19.11 -20.74
CA SER A 173 6.20 -19.90 -21.98
C SER A 173 6.97 -19.30 -23.18
N CYS A 174 7.67 -18.18 -22.97
CA CYS A 174 8.51 -17.53 -23.95
C CYS A 174 9.72 -18.42 -24.25
N SER A 175 9.89 -18.81 -25.52
CA SER A 175 10.97 -19.68 -26.02
C SER A 175 12.38 -19.08 -25.90
N CYS A 176 12.55 -18.00 -25.14
CA CYS A 176 13.79 -17.33 -24.83
C CYS A 176 14.38 -17.79 -23.48
N HIS A 177 13.66 -18.60 -22.72
CA HIS A 177 14.08 -19.13 -21.41
C HIS A 177 14.51 -20.60 -21.45
N ASP A 178 14.62 -21.20 -22.64
CA ASP A 178 15.20 -22.53 -22.89
C ASP A 178 16.71 -22.47 -23.16
#